data_AF-A0A7T5RYP5-F1
#
_entry.id   AF-A0A7T5RYP5-F1
#
_cell.length_a   1.000
_cell.length_b   1.000
_cell.length_c   1.000
_cell.angle_alpha   90.00
_cell.angle_beta   90.00
_cell.angle_gamma   90.00
#
_symmetry.space_group_name_H-M   'P 1'
#
loop_
_entity.id
_entity.type
_entity.pdbx_description
1 polymer ?
#
loop_
_entity_poly.entity_id
_entity_poly.type
_entity_poly.pdbx_seq_one_letter_code
_entity_poly.pdbx_strand_id
1 'polypeptide(L)'
;MEKYRPLTLLAAILVVLLFTALIIFGGKGKNAVVKADKELGYTIDSLKAEGVLTLTNITHLYLFDRLQDQTADGKKGFVILGNRLYQVNNLAQGCTLTPDDGNLDYHLEVVHTSAPVYQPGDFLDTYVIRKCAGRY
;
A
#
# COMPACT_ATOMS: atom_id res chain seq x y z
N MET A 1 45.95 -7.46 -35.94
CA MET A 1 44.50 -7.41 -35.62
C MET A 1 44.35 -6.87 -34.20
N GLU A 2 44.40 -5.55 -33.97
CA GLU A 2 44.31 -4.96 -32.61
C GLU A 2 43.62 -3.57 -32.62
N LYS A 3 42.47 -3.43 -33.29
CA LYS A 3 41.76 -2.13 -33.37
C LYS A 3 40.43 -2.03 -32.60
N TYR A 4 39.99 -3.09 -31.90
CA TYR A 4 38.66 -3.11 -31.26
C TYR A 4 38.64 -3.13 -29.72
N ARG A 5 39.80 -3.13 -29.05
CA ARG A 5 39.92 -3.24 -27.58
C ARG A 5 39.30 -2.09 -26.75
N PRO A 6 39.35 -0.80 -27.14
CA PRO A 6 38.81 0.26 -26.29
C PRO A 6 37.29 0.39 -26.38
N LEU A 7 36.69 -0.02 -27.50
CA LEU A 7 35.24 0.07 -27.73
C LEU A 7 34.46 -0.94 -26.89
N THR A 8 35.02 -2.14 -26.68
CA THR A 8 34.42 -3.18 -25.84
C THR A 8 34.54 -2.87 -24.36
N LEU A 9 35.62 -2.20 -23.93
CA LEU A 9 35.83 -1.80 -22.53
C LEU A 9 34.82 -0.70 -22.11
N LEU A 10 34.60 0.31 -22.96
CA LEU A 10 33.61 1.36 -22.73
C LEU A 10 32.19 0.81 -22.67
N ALA A 11 31.84 -0.11 -23.57
CA ALA A 11 30.53 -0.78 -23.55
C ALA A 11 30.34 -1.62 -22.28
N ALA A 12 31.38 -2.32 -21.81
CA ALA A 12 31.32 -3.10 -20.58
C ALA A 12 31.10 -2.21 -19.33
N ILE A 13 31.79 -1.06 -19.24
CA ILE A 13 31.61 -0.11 -18.14
C ILE A 13 30.19 0.47 -18.14
N LEU A 14 29.65 0.81 -19.32
CA LEU A 14 28.30 1.34 -19.46
C LEU A 14 27.24 0.32 -19.01
N VAL A 15 27.40 -0.96 -19.38
CA VAL A 15 26.49 -2.04 -18.99
C VAL A 15 26.52 -2.27 -17.48
N VAL A 16 27.71 -2.23 -16.86
CA VAL A 16 27.85 -2.36 -15.39
C VAL A 16 27.17 -1.19 -14.68
N LEU A 17 27.35 0.04 -15.15
CA LEU A 17 26.67 1.21 -14.59
C LEU A 17 25.15 1.12 -14.71
N LEU A 18 24.63 0.67 -15.86
CA LEU A 18 23.20 0.46 -16.10
C LEU A 18 22.61 -0.61 -15.16
N PHE A 19 23.30 -1.74 -15.00
CA PHE A 19 22.88 -2.80 -14.07
C PHE A 19 22.93 -2.34 -12.61
N THR A 20 23.97 -1.59 -12.24
CA THR A 20 24.11 -1.06 -10.87
C THR A 20 23.01 -0.05 -10.58
N ALA A 21 22.68 0.83 -11.52
CA ALA A 21 21.55 1.75 -11.41
C ALA A 21 20.22 0.99 -11.28
N LEU A 22 19.96 -0.02 -12.12
CA LEU A 22 18.74 -0.85 -12.02
C LEU A 22 18.59 -1.54 -10.65
N ILE A 23 19.69 -2.01 -10.06
CA ILE A 23 19.67 -2.65 -8.73
C ILE A 23 19.43 -1.62 -7.62
N ILE A 24 20.13 -0.47 -7.66
CA ILE A 24 20.01 0.56 -6.63
C ILE A 24 18.61 1.22 -6.65
N PHE A 25 18.09 1.53 -7.84
CA PHE A 25 16.79 2.17 -7.99
C PHE A 25 15.63 1.17 -7.89
N GLY A 26 15.80 -0.09 -8.32
CA GLY A 26 14.75 -1.12 -8.27
C GLY A 26 14.57 -1.78 -6.89
N GLY A 27 15.61 -1.79 -6.04
CA GLY A 27 15.60 -2.50 -4.75
C GLY A 27 15.03 -1.71 -3.56
N LYS A 28 15.22 -0.38 -3.52
CA LYS A 28 14.80 0.44 -2.37
C LYS A 28 13.28 0.53 -2.20
N GLY A 29 12.52 0.57 -3.30
CA GLY A 29 11.06 0.68 -3.25
C GLY A 29 10.38 -0.62 -2.77
N LYS A 30 10.83 -1.78 -3.26
CA LYS A 30 10.19 -3.07 -2.96
C LYS A 30 10.27 -3.44 -1.47
N ASN A 31 11.40 -3.15 -0.82
CA ASN A 31 11.58 -3.47 0.60
C ASN A 31 10.67 -2.62 1.51
N ALA A 32 10.45 -1.34 1.17
CA ALA A 32 9.56 -0.47 1.93
C ALA A 32 8.09 -0.92 1.83
N VAL A 33 7.66 -1.34 0.63
CA VAL A 33 6.31 -1.86 0.38
C VAL A 33 6.06 -3.16 1.15
N VAL A 34 6.98 -4.12 1.07
CA VAL A 34 6.85 -5.40 1.80
C VAL A 34 6.82 -5.20 3.32
N LYS A 35 7.59 -4.23 3.83
CA LYS A 35 7.58 -3.89 5.25
C LYS A 35 6.24 -3.27 5.66
N ALA A 36 5.76 -2.28 4.91
CA ALA A 36 4.48 -1.63 5.17
C ALA A 36 3.30 -2.61 5.11
N ASP A 37 3.32 -3.55 4.17
CA ASP A 37 2.28 -4.58 4.03
C ASP A 37 2.23 -5.53 5.24
N LYS A 38 3.40 -6.02 5.68
CA LYS A 38 3.49 -6.88 6.89
C LYS A 38 3.08 -6.13 8.15
N GLU A 39 3.52 -4.88 8.32
CA GLU A 39 3.14 -4.05 9.46
C GLU A 39 1.64 -3.79 9.50
N LEU A 40 1.03 -3.49 8.35
CA LEU A 40 -0.40 -3.26 8.24
C LEU A 40 -1.20 -4.53 8.59
N GLY A 41 -0.83 -5.68 8.01
CA GLY A 41 -1.48 -6.96 8.31
C GLY A 41 -1.42 -7.31 9.78
N TYR A 42 -0.23 -7.24 10.39
CA TYR A 42 -0.07 -7.51 11.83
C TYR A 42 -0.89 -6.55 12.70
N THR A 43 -0.93 -5.26 12.33
CA THR A 43 -1.67 -4.27 13.11
C THR A 43 -3.18 -4.52 13.06
N ILE A 44 -3.73 -4.85 11.88
CA ILE A 44 -5.14 -5.21 11.70
C ILE A 44 -5.51 -6.48 12.49
N ASP A 45 -4.66 -7.51 12.43
CA ASP A 45 -4.88 -8.75 13.17
C ASP A 45 -4.83 -8.50 14.69
N SER A 46 -3.93 -7.64 15.16
CA SER A 46 -3.82 -7.26 16.58
C SER A 46 -4.93 -6.34 17.10
N LEU A 47 -5.71 -5.73 16.19
CA LEU A 47 -6.80 -4.85 16.56
C LEU A 47 -7.92 -5.64 17.24
N LYS A 48 -8.32 -5.19 18.42
CA LYS A 48 -9.52 -5.71 19.11
C LYS A 48 -10.77 -5.41 18.27
N ALA A 49 -11.84 -6.18 18.51
CA ALA A 49 -13.17 -5.82 18.01
C ALA A 49 -13.52 -4.39 18.45
N GLU A 50 -14.04 -3.59 17.53
CA GLU A 50 -14.33 -2.15 17.68
C GLU A 50 -13.10 -1.24 17.85
N GLY A 51 -11.89 -1.80 17.64
CA GLY A 51 -10.66 -1.02 17.63
C GLY A 51 -10.61 -0.04 16.45
N VAL A 52 -9.87 1.05 16.65
CA VAL A 52 -9.58 2.05 15.63
C VAL A 52 -8.07 2.16 15.45
N LEU A 53 -7.63 2.17 14.20
CA LEU A 53 -6.24 2.36 13.78
C LEU A 53 -6.16 3.57 12.86
N THR A 54 -5.32 4.54 13.22
CA THR A 54 -5.01 5.68 12.36
C THR A 54 -3.65 5.46 11.72
N LEU A 55 -3.59 5.57 10.39
CA LEU A 55 -2.34 5.47 9.63
C LEU A 55 -1.84 6.86 9.26
N THR A 56 -0.63 7.22 9.67
CA THR A 56 -0.10 8.59 9.53
C THR A 56 1.21 8.70 8.71
N ASN A 57 1.65 7.65 8.00
CA ASN A 57 2.99 7.59 7.37
C ASN A 57 3.00 6.75 6.06
N ILE A 58 4.13 6.13 5.69
CA ILE A 58 4.30 5.29 4.47
C ILE A 58 3.18 4.26 4.29
N THR A 59 2.69 3.67 5.39
CA THR A 59 1.57 2.71 5.38
C THR A 59 0.25 3.32 4.87
N HIS A 60 0.02 4.62 5.11
CA HIS A 60 -1.10 5.36 4.53
C HIS A 60 -0.98 5.44 3.02
N LEU A 61 0.19 5.86 2.51
CA LEU A 61 0.43 5.96 1.06
C LEU A 61 0.32 4.59 0.37
N TYR A 62 0.83 3.54 1.01
CA TYR A 62 0.68 2.17 0.52
C TYR A 62 -0.78 1.73 0.45
N LEU A 63 -1.57 1.99 1.50
CA LEU A 63 -2.98 1.64 1.52
C LEU A 63 -3.78 2.47 0.51
N PHE A 64 -3.46 3.76 0.36
CA PHE A 64 -4.06 4.66 -0.63
C PHE A 64 -3.90 4.09 -2.03
N ASP A 65 -2.66 3.81 -2.45
CA ASP A 65 -2.33 3.28 -3.78
C ASP A 65 -3.11 1.98 -4.07
N ARG A 66 -3.10 1.06 -3.10
CA ARG A 66 -3.80 -0.23 -3.19
C ARG A 66 -5.32 -0.09 -3.31
N LEU A 67 -5.92 0.86 -2.59
CA LEU A 67 -7.38 1.05 -2.59
C LEU A 67 -7.84 1.94 -3.74
N GLN A 68 -7.01 2.89 -4.20
CA GLN A 68 -7.32 3.76 -5.32
C GLN A 68 -7.58 2.94 -6.60
N ASP A 69 -6.74 1.96 -6.89
CA ASP A 69 -6.91 1.05 -8.03
C ASP A 69 -8.19 0.21 -7.96
N GLN A 70 -8.67 -0.09 -6.75
CA GLN A 70 -9.84 -0.94 -6.52
C GLN A 70 -11.15 -0.14 -6.42
N THR A 71 -11.06 1.17 -6.12
CA THR A 71 -12.22 2.05 -5.88
C THR A 71 -12.59 2.90 -7.11
N ALA A 72 -11.67 3.07 -8.07
CA ALA A 72 -11.82 3.96 -9.22
C ALA A 72 -12.97 3.61 -10.19
N ASP A 73 -13.55 2.40 -10.12
CA ASP A 73 -14.39 1.87 -11.21
C ASP A 73 -15.73 1.28 -10.76
N GLY A 74 -16.14 1.49 -9.50
CA GLY A 74 -17.41 0.96 -8.94
C GLY A 74 -17.52 -0.57 -8.94
N LYS A 75 -16.46 -1.28 -9.35
CA LYS A 75 -16.35 -2.74 -9.28
C LYS A 75 -16.03 -3.14 -7.85
N LYS A 76 -16.59 -4.27 -7.41
CA LYS A 76 -16.14 -4.98 -6.21
C LYS A 76 -14.69 -5.40 -6.45
N GLY A 77 -13.76 -4.62 -5.91
CA GLY A 77 -12.34 -4.94 -5.97
C GLY A 77 -11.97 -5.97 -4.92
N PHE A 78 -10.83 -6.63 -5.09
CA PHE A 78 -10.23 -7.40 -4.02
C PHE A 78 -8.86 -6.82 -3.72
N VAL A 79 -8.53 -6.70 -2.43
CA VAL A 79 -7.24 -6.21 -1.99
C VAL A 79 -6.61 -7.21 -1.04
N ILE A 80 -5.32 -7.45 -1.19
CA ILE A 80 -4.54 -8.23 -0.25
C ILE A 80 -3.86 -7.25 0.70
N LEU A 81 -4.17 -7.35 1.99
CA LEU A 81 -3.49 -6.60 3.05
C LEU A 81 -2.80 -7.59 3.99
N GLY A 82 -1.48 -7.52 4.06
CA GLY A 82 -0.68 -8.55 4.72
C GLY A 82 -0.90 -9.92 4.09
N ASN A 83 -1.43 -10.87 4.88
CA ASN A 83 -1.67 -12.24 4.43
C ASN A 83 -3.15 -12.57 4.16
N ARG A 84 -4.04 -11.57 4.16
CA ARG A 84 -5.48 -11.79 3.94
C ARG A 84 -5.99 -11.08 2.71
N LEU A 85 -6.88 -11.76 1.99
CA LEU A 85 -7.66 -11.21 0.89
C LEU A 85 -8.94 -10.58 1.46
N TYR A 86 -9.23 -9.37 1.02
CA TYR A 86 -10.42 -8.63 1.40
C TYR A 86 -11.20 -8.25 0.15
N GLN A 87 -12.52 -8.42 0.20
CA GLN A 87 -13.44 -7.80 -0.73
C GLN A 87 -13.63 -6.33 -0.36
N VAL A 88 -13.42 -5.45 -1.34
CA VAL A 88 -13.58 -4.00 -1.24
C VAL A 88 -14.99 -3.63 -1.70
N ASN A 89 -15.74 -2.95 -0.84
CA ASN A 89 -16.99 -2.30 -1.22
C ASN A 89 -16.87 -0.79 -0.99
N ASN A 90 -17.15 0.01 -2.03
CA ASN A 90 -16.98 1.46 -1.94
C ASN A 90 -18.12 2.12 -1.16
N LEU A 91 -17.78 3.12 -0.36
CA LEU A 91 -18.69 3.99 0.37
C LEU A 91 -18.52 5.44 -0.09
N ALA A 92 -19.48 6.31 0.26
CA ALA A 92 -19.42 7.73 -0.10
C ALA A 92 -18.18 8.47 0.46
N GLN A 93 -17.60 8.00 1.56
CA GLN A 93 -16.44 8.62 2.23
C GLN A 93 -15.29 7.62 2.49
N GLY A 94 -15.25 6.50 1.76
CA GLY A 94 -14.25 5.46 2.01
C GLY A 94 -14.61 4.13 1.36
N CYS A 95 -14.24 3.03 2.03
CA CYS A 95 -14.63 1.68 1.61
C CYS A 95 -14.75 0.74 2.83
N THR A 96 -15.44 -0.38 2.64
CA THR A 96 -15.40 -1.51 3.57
C THR A 96 -14.58 -2.64 3.00
N LEU A 97 -13.82 -3.29 3.87
CA LEU A 97 -12.99 -4.46 3.56
C LEU A 97 -13.56 -5.65 4.33
N THR A 98 -14.13 -6.61 3.61
CA THR A 98 -14.66 -7.84 4.20
C THR A 98 -13.68 -8.98 3.91
N PRO A 99 -13.19 -9.72 4.91
CA PRO A 99 -12.35 -10.89 4.67
C PRO A 99 -13.03 -11.88 3.71
N ASP A 100 -12.32 -12.33 2.66
CA ASP A 100 -12.83 -13.33 1.70
C ASP A 100 -12.65 -14.78 2.19
N ASP A 101 -12.19 -14.96 3.42
CA ASP A 101 -11.98 -16.26 4.07
C ASP A 101 -13.30 -16.88 4.59
N GLY A 102 -14.44 -16.26 4.30
CA GLY A 102 -15.75 -16.65 4.83
C GLY A 102 -15.90 -16.39 6.33
N ASN A 103 -14.94 -15.68 6.94
CA ASN A 103 -15.03 -15.20 8.30
C ASN A 103 -15.77 -13.87 8.31
N LEU A 104 -16.89 -13.86 9.01
CA LEU A 104 -17.92 -12.83 8.95
C LEU A 104 -18.10 -12.17 10.32
N ASP A 105 -17.19 -12.52 11.24
CA ASP A 105 -17.16 -12.03 12.60
C ASP A 105 -16.76 -10.55 12.63
N TYR A 106 -16.14 -10.05 11.56
CA TYR A 106 -15.80 -8.63 11.42
C TYR A 106 -15.68 -8.17 9.96
N HIS A 107 -15.77 -6.86 9.79
CA HIS A 107 -15.33 -6.15 8.58
C HIS A 107 -14.49 -4.94 9.01
N LEU A 108 -13.71 -4.39 8.08
CA LEU A 108 -12.96 -3.16 8.30
C LEU A 108 -13.65 -2.01 7.57
N GLU A 109 -13.91 -0.92 8.27
CA GLU A 109 -14.29 0.34 7.65
C GLU A 109 -13.02 1.18 7.48
N VAL A 110 -12.73 1.56 6.24
CA VAL A 110 -11.61 2.42 5.89
C VAL A 110 -12.18 3.76 5.46
N VAL A 111 -12.03 4.77 6.31
CA VAL A 111 -12.53 6.13 6.07
C VAL A 111 -11.36 7.03 5.73
N HIS A 112 -11.49 7.76 4.62
CA HIS A 112 -10.53 8.81 4.27
C HIS A 112 -10.88 10.08 5.04
N THR A 113 -9.96 10.55 5.86
CA THR A 113 -10.13 11.77 6.65
C THR A 113 -9.01 12.74 6.34
N SER A 114 -9.37 13.94 5.88
CA SER A 114 -8.43 15.05 5.72
C SER A 114 -8.51 15.93 6.96
N ALA A 115 -7.42 16.03 7.70
CA ALA A 115 -7.31 16.94 8.84
C ALA A 115 -6.53 18.20 8.41
N PRO A 116 -7.00 19.42 8.76
CA PRO A 116 -6.24 20.64 8.49
C PRO A 116 -4.94 20.62 9.32
N VAL A 117 -3.81 20.90 8.69
CA VAL A 117 -2.53 21.06 9.37
C VAL A 117 -2.30 22.55 9.62
N TYR A 118 -1.32 22.86 10.49
CA TYR A 118 -0.94 24.18 11.02
C TYR A 118 -0.89 25.38 10.03
N GLN A 119 -1.00 25.18 8.72
CA GLN A 119 -1.10 26.26 7.72
C GLN A 119 -2.41 26.17 6.90
N PRO A 120 -3.09 27.29 6.63
CA PRO A 120 -4.26 27.31 5.75
C PRO A 120 -3.92 26.77 4.36
N GLY A 121 -4.58 25.68 3.96
CA GLY A 121 -4.36 25.03 2.66
C GLY A 121 -3.58 23.72 2.75
N ASP A 122 -2.90 23.44 3.86
CA ASP A 122 -2.26 22.14 4.09
C ASP A 122 -3.25 21.18 4.76
N PHE A 123 -3.49 20.05 4.10
CA PHE A 123 -4.30 18.96 4.63
C PHE A 123 -3.44 17.72 4.81
N LEU A 124 -3.58 17.06 5.97
CA LEU A 124 -3.04 15.73 6.19
C LEU A 124 -4.15 14.74 5.85
N ASP A 125 -4.04 14.15 4.68
CA ASP A 125 -4.85 12.99 4.31
C ASP A 125 -4.42 11.80 5.16
N THR A 126 -5.40 11.20 5.83
CA THR A 126 -5.21 10.04 6.71
C THR A 126 -6.29 9.02 6.45
N TYR A 127 -5.93 7.75 6.64
CA TYR A 127 -6.91 6.67 6.68
C TYR A 127 -7.13 6.25 8.11
N VAL A 128 -8.40 6.18 8.48
CA VAL A 128 -8.85 5.57 9.72
C VAL A 128 -9.41 4.20 9.37
N ILE A 129 -8.81 3.16 9.92
CA ILE A 129 -9.30 1.78 9.82
C ILE A 129 -10.01 1.45 11.13
N ARG A 130 -11.30 1.15 11.05
CA ARG A 130 -12.09 0.65 12.18
C ARG A 130 -12.42 -0.81 11.96
N LYS A 131 -12.23 -1.65 12.98
CA LYS A 131 -12.62 -3.06 12.94
C LYS A 131 -14.01 -3.21 13.55
N CYS A 132 -15.01 -3.38 12.72
CA CYS A 132 -16.41 -3.51 13.15
C CYS A 132 -16.78 -4.98 13.28
N ALA A 133 -17.53 -5.34 14.33
CA ALA A 133 -18.03 -6.70 14.49
C ALA A 133 -19.19 -6.98 13.51
N GLY A 134 -19.25 -8.21 12.98
CA GLY A 134 -20.30 -8.69 12.08
C GLY A 134 -20.08 -8.39 10.59
N ARG A 135 -21.06 -8.79 9.77
CA ARG A 135 -21.08 -8.64 8.30
C ARG A 135 -21.44 -7.22 7.87
N TYR A 136 -20.93 -6.84 6.70
CA TYR A 136 -21.33 -5.65 5.94
C TYR A 136 -22.17 -6.04 4.72
#